data_AF-A0A1M7AF90-F1
#
_entry.id   AF-A0A1M7AF90-F1
#
_cell.length_a   1.000
_cell.length_b   1.000
_cell.length_c   1.000
_cell.angle_alpha   90.00
_cell.angle_beta   90.00
_cell.angle_gamma   90.00
#
_symmetry.space_group_name_H-M   'P 1'
#
loop_
_entity.id
_entity.type
_entity.pdbx_description
1 polymer ?
#
loop_
_entity_poly.entity_id
_entity_poly.type
_entity_poly.pdbx_seq_one_letter_code
_entity_poly.pdbx_strand_id
1 'polypeptide(L)'
;MDWKKIYDSKVKSPQEAVKIIHSGDRVLIAHAAAEPDTLVSAMVEYAAGQNLKNINIVQQHDMGACRFFEPSFLTEGTAVTTSRNDVDYIVTEYGIAHLKGKCLRERARELIKIAAPAFREELSGEFLKRFGKDF
;
A
#
# COMPACT_ATOMS: atom_id res chain seq x y z
N MET A 1 6.47 -38.23 16.24
CA MET A 1 5.56 -37.08 16.34
C MET A 1 4.78 -37.01 15.04
N ASP A 2 3.45 -37.10 15.07
CA ASP A 2 2.63 -37.11 13.85
C ASP A 2 2.25 -35.67 13.47
N TRP A 3 3.04 -35.09 12.55
CA TRP A 3 2.86 -33.70 12.14
C TRP A 3 1.51 -33.45 11.45
N LYS A 4 0.89 -34.47 10.87
CA LYS A 4 -0.42 -34.35 10.21
C LYS A 4 -1.51 -34.04 11.23
N LYS A 5 -1.53 -34.76 12.36
CA LYS A 5 -2.45 -34.49 13.47
C LYS A 5 -2.27 -33.08 14.05
N ILE A 6 -1.03 -32.60 14.16
CA ILE A 6 -0.75 -31.24 14.63
C ILE A 6 -1.23 -30.21 13.62
N TYR A 7 -1.00 -30.44 12.33
CA TYR A 7 -1.46 -29.55 11.26
C TYR A 7 -2.99 -29.44 11.28
N ASP A 8 -3.69 -30.56 11.25
CA ASP A 8 -5.16 -30.61 11.25
C ASP A 8 -5.76 -29.88 12.47
N SER A 9 -5.12 -29.99 13.65
CA SER A 9 -5.56 -29.27 14.86
C SER A 9 -5.37 -27.75 14.81
N LYS A 10 -4.52 -27.25 13.90
CA LYS A 10 -4.18 -25.83 13.77
C LYS A 10 -4.88 -25.14 12.61
N VAL A 11 -5.45 -25.91 11.67
CA VAL A 11 -6.23 -25.37 10.55
C VAL A 11 -7.43 -24.60 11.12
N LYS A 12 -7.58 -23.36 10.69
CA LYS A 12 -8.62 -22.44 11.11
C LYS A 12 -8.94 -21.46 9.98
N SER A 13 -10.12 -20.86 10.01
CA SER A 13 -10.43 -19.77 9.08
C SER A 13 -9.62 -18.51 9.39
N PRO A 14 -9.43 -17.58 8.43
CA PRO A 14 -8.80 -16.29 8.68
C PRO A 14 -9.48 -15.52 9.82
N GLN A 15 -10.81 -15.53 9.89
CA GLN A 15 -11.59 -14.84 10.92
C GLN A 15 -11.34 -15.41 12.33
N GLU A 16 -11.11 -16.72 12.45
CA GLU A 16 -10.71 -17.31 13.73
C GLU A 16 -9.22 -17.07 14.04
N ALA A 17 -8.37 -17.01 13.00
CA ALA A 17 -6.94 -16.79 13.17
C ALA A 17 -6.61 -15.42 13.76
N VAL A 18 -7.31 -14.38 13.32
CA VAL A 18 -7.03 -12.98 13.71
C VAL A 18 -7.46 -12.64 15.13
N LYS A 19 -8.31 -13.46 15.77
CA LYS A 19 -8.77 -13.27 17.16
C LYS A 19 -7.67 -13.32 18.21
N ILE A 20 -6.47 -13.76 17.84
CA ILE A 20 -5.31 -13.76 18.74
C ILE A 20 -4.68 -12.38 18.90
N ILE A 21 -5.10 -11.39 18.10
CA ILE A 21 -4.53 -10.04 18.05
C ILE A 21 -5.27 -9.14 19.04
N HIS A 22 -4.52 -8.38 19.82
CA HIS A 22 -5.04 -7.46 20.83
C HIS A 22 -4.52 -6.03 20.64
N SER A 23 -5.11 -5.09 21.38
CA SER A 23 -4.64 -3.70 21.40
C SER A 23 -3.22 -3.62 21.96
N GLY A 24 -2.34 -2.84 21.32
CA GLY A 24 -0.94 -2.71 21.70
C GLY A 24 0.01 -3.74 21.07
N ASP A 25 -0.52 -4.74 20.37
CA ASP A 25 0.32 -5.76 19.72
C ASP A 25 1.12 -5.17 18.56
N ARG A 26 2.30 -5.77 18.32
CA ARG A 26 3.07 -5.56 17.10
C ARG A 26 2.87 -6.75 16.18
N VAL A 27 2.36 -6.50 14.98
CA VAL A 27 2.10 -7.53 13.97
C VAL A 27 3.06 -7.34 12.81
N LEU A 28 3.83 -8.37 12.50
CA LEU A 28 4.66 -8.42 11.30
C LEU A 28 3.90 -9.12 10.18
N ILE A 29 3.69 -8.42 9.07
CA ILE A 29 3.11 -8.99 7.85
C ILE A 29 4.24 -9.52 6.97
N ALA A 30 4.05 -10.71 6.41
CA ALA A 30 5.03 -11.34 5.54
C ALA A 30 5.30 -10.48 4.29
N HIS A 31 6.56 -10.50 3.82
CA HIS A 31 7.05 -9.55 2.83
C HIS A 31 6.60 -9.90 1.39
N ALA A 32 6.13 -8.89 0.66
CA ALA A 32 5.87 -8.96 -0.79
C ALA A 32 4.96 -10.13 -1.17
N ALA A 33 5.39 -11.00 -2.09
CA ALA A 33 4.59 -12.14 -2.57
C ALA A 33 4.20 -13.18 -1.49
N ALA A 34 4.81 -13.11 -0.31
CA ALA A 34 4.45 -13.97 0.83
C ALA A 34 3.32 -13.37 1.68
N GLU A 35 2.86 -12.16 1.37
CA GLU A 35 1.77 -11.51 2.08
C GLU A 35 0.47 -12.33 1.99
N PRO A 36 -0.10 -12.75 3.13
CA PRO A 36 -1.34 -13.50 3.14
C PRO A 36 -2.54 -12.54 3.06
N ASP A 37 -2.83 -12.00 1.88
CA ASP A 37 -3.84 -10.94 1.65
C ASP A 37 -5.21 -11.24 2.29
N THR A 38 -5.69 -12.49 2.20
CA THR A 38 -6.95 -12.91 2.86
C THR A 38 -6.90 -12.79 4.38
N LEU A 39 -5.75 -13.07 4.99
CA LEU A 39 -5.56 -12.97 6.44
C LEU A 39 -5.37 -11.51 6.87
N VAL A 40 -4.68 -10.70 6.08
CA VAL A 40 -4.52 -9.26 6.31
C VAL A 40 -5.87 -8.55 6.24
N SER A 41 -6.69 -8.84 5.22
CA SER A 41 -8.05 -8.30 5.10
C SER A 41 -8.92 -8.66 6.31
N ALA A 42 -8.92 -9.94 6.71
CA ALA A 42 -9.66 -10.38 7.89
C ALA A 42 -9.15 -9.71 9.19
N MET A 43 -7.85 -9.43 9.30
CA MET A 43 -7.26 -8.76 10.44
C MET A 43 -7.76 -7.31 10.54
N VAL A 44 -7.79 -6.58 9.43
CA VAL A 44 -8.26 -5.20 9.38
C VAL A 44 -9.73 -5.12 9.78
N GLU A 45 -10.59 -5.98 9.21
CA GLU A 45 -12.01 -6.06 9.55
C GLU A 45 -12.22 -6.39 11.03
N TYR A 46 -11.47 -7.36 11.57
CA TYR A 46 -11.54 -7.74 12.97
C TYR A 46 -11.09 -6.61 13.91
N ALA A 47 -9.95 -5.98 13.62
CA ALA A 47 -9.40 -4.90 14.44
C ALA A 47 -10.34 -3.68 14.47
N ALA A 48 -10.92 -3.33 13.33
CA ALA A 48 -11.93 -2.27 13.24
C ALA A 48 -13.21 -2.66 14.00
N GLY A 49 -13.73 -3.86 13.79
CA GLY A 49 -14.96 -4.35 14.43
C GLY A 49 -14.85 -4.50 15.95
N GLN A 50 -13.68 -4.83 16.47
CA GLN A 50 -13.40 -4.91 17.92
C GLN A 50 -12.84 -3.60 18.50
N ASN A 51 -12.72 -2.54 17.69
CA ASN A 51 -12.18 -1.25 18.10
C ASN A 51 -10.79 -1.35 18.76
N LEU A 52 -9.92 -2.23 18.25
CA LEU A 52 -8.57 -2.40 18.78
C LEU A 52 -7.73 -1.12 18.56
N LYS A 53 -6.85 -0.83 19.51
CA LYS A 53 -6.03 0.40 19.54
C LYS A 53 -4.54 0.09 19.58
N ASN A 54 -3.74 1.00 19.06
CA ASN A 54 -2.27 0.94 19.14
C ASN A 54 -1.64 -0.33 18.58
N ILE A 55 -2.25 -0.94 17.55
CA ILE A 55 -1.62 -2.04 16.83
C ILE A 55 -0.51 -1.48 15.94
N ASN A 56 0.72 -1.95 16.14
CA ASN A 56 1.87 -1.56 15.33
C ASN A 56 2.07 -2.57 14.21
N ILE A 57 1.71 -2.19 12.98
CA ILE A 57 1.90 -3.01 11.80
C ILE A 57 3.30 -2.76 11.25
N VAL A 58 4.11 -3.83 11.19
CA VAL A 58 5.41 -3.83 10.55
C VAL A 58 5.27 -4.54 9.21
N GLN A 59 5.46 -3.78 8.14
CA GLN A 59 5.40 -4.29 6.77
C GLN A 59 6.40 -3.50 5.93
N GLN A 60 7.08 -4.18 5.01
CA GLN A 60 7.82 -3.53 3.93
C GLN A 60 6.89 -3.46 2.72
N HIS A 61 7.14 -4.22 1.66
CA HIS A 61 6.33 -4.20 0.44
C HIS A 61 4.94 -4.81 0.63
N ASP A 62 3.89 -4.01 0.41
CA ASP A 62 2.47 -4.41 0.35
C ASP A 62 2.11 -4.85 -1.08
N MET A 63 1.38 -5.96 -1.22
CA MET A 63 0.89 -6.51 -2.49
C MET A 63 -0.65 -6.54 -2.58
N GLY A 64 -1.36 -6.13 -1.53
CA GLY A 64 -2.82 -6.08 -1.47
C GLY A 64 -3.43 -5.07 -2.45
N ALA A 65 -4.75 -5.12 -2.61
CA ALA A 65 -5.47 -4.13 -3.42
C ALA A 65 -5.22 -2.73 -2.84
N CYS A 66 -4.36 -1.96 -3.51
CA CYS A 66 -4.00 -0.60 -3.13
C CYS A 66 -5.21 0.32 -3.39
N ARG A 67 -6.17 0.35 -2.47
CA ARG A 67 -7.39 1.19 -2.52
C ARG A 67 -7.13 2.63 -2.06
N PHE A 68 -5.87 2.99 -1.84
CA PHE A 68 -5.42 4.18 -1.09
C PHE A 68 -4.99 5.37 -1.97
N PHE A 69 -5.47 5.44 -3.21
CA PHE A 69 -5.15 6.57 -4.07
C PHE A 69 -6.29 7.57 -4.08
N GLU A 70 -6.16 8.61 -3.26
CA GLU A 70 -6.68 9.91 -3.68
C GLU A 70 -5.75 10.49 -4.75
N PRO A 71 -6.27 11.16 -5.78
CA PRO A 71 -5.44 11.81 -6.77
C PRO A 71 -4.44 12.76 -6.09
N SER A 72 -3.15 12.55 -6.35
CA SER A 72 -2.02 13.41 -5.96
C SER A 72 -1.42 13.25 -4.56
N PHE A 73 -2.05 12.53 -3.62
CA PHE A 73 -1.48 12.28 -2.29
C PHE A 73 -1.70 10.83 -1.83
N LEU A 74 -0.79 10.35 -0.98
CA LEU A 74 -1.01 9.09 -0.26
C LEU A 74 -2.05 9.32 0.83
N THR A 75 -2.95 8.36 1.04
CA THR A 75 -3.90 8.40 2.16
C THR A 75 -3.15 8.56 3.49
N GLU A 76 -3.76 9.29 4.43
CA GLU A 76 -3.20 9.46 5.77
C GLU A 76 -2.88 8.11 6.42
N GLY A 77 -1.68 8.00 7.02
CA GLY A 77 -1.20 6.76 7.62
C GLY A 77 -0.52 5.77 6.67
N THR A 78 -0.45 6.04 5.36
CA THR A 78 0.25 5.18 4.39
C THR A 78 1.75 5.08 4.71
N ALA A 79 2.25 3.86 4.85
CA ALA A 79 3.68 3.59 5.01
C ALA A 79 4.41 3.76 3.66
N VAL A 80 5.46 4.59 3.63
CA VAL A 80 6.30 4.77 2.44
C VAL A 80 7.42 3.75 2.42
N THR A 81 7.38 2.81 1.48
CA THR A 81 8.39 1.76 1.28
C THR A 81 9.54 2.21 0.43
N THR A 82 9.24 2.61 -0.81
CA THR A 82 10.23 3.14 -1.75
C THR A 82 10.21 4.66 -1.64
N SER A 83 11.21 5.22 -0.97
CA SER A 83 11.28 6.66 -0.80
C SER A 83 11.40 7.36 -2.15
N ARG A 84 11.04 8.64 -2.19
CA ARG A 84 11.20 9.44 -3.41
C ARG A 84 12.65 9.47 -3.91
N ASN A 85 13.65 9.24 -3.05
CA ASN A 85 15.06 9.28 -3.43
C ASN A 85 15.52 7.97 -4.07
N ASP A 86 14.84 6.85 -3.77
CA ASP A 86 15.24 5.51 -4.23
C ASP A 86 14.57 5.11 -5.54
N VAL A 87 13.38 5.64 -5.82
CA VAL A 87 12.64 5.30 -7.04
C VAL A 87 13.36 5.79 -8.29
N ASP A 88 13.51 4.87 -9.25
CA ASP A 88 14.18 5.12 -10.53
C ASP A 88 13.17 5.19 -11.68
N TYR A 89 12.47 4.10 -11.96
CA TYR A 89 11.45 4.02 -13.00
C TYR A 89 10.09 3.64 -12.42
N ILE A 90 9.03 4.22 -12.98
CA ILE A 90 7.64 3.80 -12.78
C ILE A 90 7.05 3.44 -14.15
N VAL A 91 6.37 2.30 -14.24
CA VAL A 91 5.81 1.77 -15.49
C VAL A 91 4.33 1.48 -15.30
N THR A 92 3.53 1.88 -16.28
CA THR A 92 2.10 1.56 -16.40
C THR A 92 1.82 0.99 -17.78
N GLU A 93 0.59 0.57 -18.05
CA GLU A 93 0.11 0.22 -19.38
C GLU A 93 0.16 1.39 -20.38
N TYR A 94 0.32 2.63 -19.89
CA TYR A 94 0.36 3.85 -20.70
C TYR A 94 1.78 4.40 -20.92
N GLY A 95 2.81 3.77 -20.35
CA GLY A 95 4.21 4.13 -20.64
C GLY A 95 5.17 4.00 -19.46
N ILE A 96 6.32 4.66 -19.59
CA ILE A 96 7.45 4.60 -18.65
C ILE A 96 7.82 6.02 -18.20
N ALA A 97 7.91 6.25 -16.89
CA ALA A 97 8.40 7.48 -16.28
C ALA A 97 9.73 7.21 -15.57
N HIS A 98 10.81 7.79 -16.08
CA HIS A 98 12.11 7.84 -15.39
C HIS A 98 12.11 9.02 -14.41
N LEU A 99 12.48 8.81 -13.14
CA LEU A 99 12.37 9.80 -12.06
C LEU A 99 13.71 10.17 -11.43
N LYS A 100 14.74 9.34 -11.58
CA LYS A 100 16.05 9.59 -10.97
C LYS A 100 16.69 10.84 -11.56
N GLY A 101 17.21 11.69 -10.68
CA GLY A 101 17.81 12.98 -11.06
C GLY A 101 16.82 14.08 -11.47
N LYS A 102 15.49 13.82 -11.45
CA LYS A 102 14.47 14.82 -11.79
C LYS A 102 13.98 15.58 -10.57
N CYS A 103 13.68 16.87 -10.73
CA CYS A 103 13.06 17.67 -9.68
C CYS A 103 11.58 17.29 -9.47
N LEU A 104 10.97 17.74 -8.37
CA LEU A 104 9.57 17.39 -8.05
C LEU A 104 8.57 17.73 -9.16
N ARG A 105 8.76 18.86 -9.87
CA ARG A 105 7.91 19.24 -11.00
C ARG A 105 8.06 18.30 -12.19
N GLU A 106 9.29 17.99 -12.56
CA GLU A 106 9.55 17.08 -13.68
C GLU A 106 9.01 15.69 -13.39
N ARG A 107 9.19 15.19 -12.16
CA ARG A 107 8.62 13.91 -11.73
C ARG A 107 7.10 13.90 -11.83
N ALA A 108 6.43 14.94 -11.35
CA ALA A 108 4.98 15.04 -11.46
C ALA A 108 4.52 15.03 -12.92
N ARG A 109 5.19 15.76 -13.82
CA ARG A 109 4.89 15.73 -15.26
C ARG A 109 5.04 14.35 -15.87
N GLU A 110 6.14 13.67 -15.55
CA GLU A 110 6.42 12.33 -16.09
C GLU A 110 5.40 11.30 -15.60
N LEU A 111 4.98 11.40 -14.34
CA LEU A 111 3.93 10.54 -13.78
C LEU A 111 2.57 10.82 -14.42
N ILE A 112 2.20 12.08 -14.63
CA ILE A 112 0.94 12.45 -15.28
C ILE A 112 0.88 11.94 -16.71
N LYS A 113 2.00 11.95 -17.46
CA LYS A 113 2.06 11.41 -18.83
C LYS A 113 1.74 9.92 -18.91
N ILE A 114 2.09 9.14 -17.88
CA ILE A 114 1.85 7.69 -17.83
C ILE A 114 0.62 7.31 -16.99
N ALA A 115 -0.12 8.28 -16.45
CA ALA A 115 -1.39 8.03 -15.78
C ALA A 115 -2.48 7.64 -16.79
N ALA A 116 -3.53 6.96 -16.31
CA ALA A 116 -4.68 6.64 -17.15
C ALA A 116 -5.34 7.91 -17.71
N PRO A 117 -5.74 7.94 -18.99
CA PRO A 117 -6.21 9.16 -19.65
C PRO A 117 -7.33 9.90 -18.90
N ALA A 118 -8.24 9.16 -18.25
CA ALA A 118 -9.36 9.72 -17.51
C ALA A 118 -8.96 10.64 -16.34
N PHE A 119 -7.76 10.48 -15.77
CA PHE A 119 -7.31 11.24 -14.59
C PHE A 119 -6.29 12.33 -14.93
N ARG A 120 -5.80 12.42 -16.18
CA ARG A 120 -4.72 13.35 -16.52
C ARG A 120 -5.09 14.81 -16.34
N GLU A 121 -6.34 15.17 -16.66
CA GLU A 121 -6.83 16.54 -16.50
C GLU A 121 -6.86 16.95 -15.03
N GLU A 122 -7.45 16.11 -14.17
CA GLU A 122 -7.49 16.32 -12.72
C GLU A 122 -6.09 16.46 -12.13
N LEU A 123 -5.17 15.54 -12.45
CA LEU A 123 -3.79 15.59 -11.96
C LEU A 123 -3.01 16.81 -12.49
N SER A 124 -3.30 17.27 -13.70
CA SER A 124 -2.72 18.50 -14.25
C SER A 124 -3.24 19.74 -13.51
N GLY A 125 -4.52 19.74 -13.12
CA GLY A 125 -5.09 20.76 -12.25
C GLY A 125 -4.39 20.81 -10.88
N GLU A 126 -4.16 19.66 -10.25
CA GLU A 126 -3.41 19.56 -8.99
C GLU A 126 -1.95 19.99 -9.14
N PHE A 127 -1.31 19.67 -10.28
CA PHE A 127 0.03 20.17 -10.60
C PHE A 127 0.08 21.70 -10.60
N LEU A 128 -0.89 22.33 -11.27
CA LEU A 128 -0.97 23.80 -11.35
C LEU A 128 -1.19 24.41 -9.96
N LYS A 129 -2.12 23.87 -9.16
CA LYS A 129 -2.36 24.30 -7.78
C LYS A 129 -1.09 24.20 -6.92
N ARG A 130 -0.33 23.11 -7.07
CA ARG A 130 0.85 22.82 -6.24
C ARG A 130 2.08 23.65 -6.61
N PHE A 131 2.28 23.92 -7.90
CA PHE A 131 3.53 24.50 -8.41
C PHE A 131 3.37 25.90 -9.01
N GLY A 132 2.14 26.38 -9.20
CA GLY A 132 1.84 27.70 -9.77
C GLY A 132 2.40 27.91 -11.18
N LYS A 133 2.59 26.83 -11.93
CA LYS A 133 3.13 26.84 -13.29
C LYS A 133 2.29 25.96 -14.19
N ASP A 134 2.19 26.35 -15.44
CA ASP A 134 1.52 25.55 -16.46
C ASP A 134 2.23 24.20 -16.64
N PHE A 135 1.39 23.21 -16.94
CA PHE A 135 1.78 21.81 -17.12
C PHE A 135 2.70 21.65 -18.32
#